data_AF-A0A507BBX6-F1
#
_entry.id   AF-A0A507BBX6-F1
#
_cell.length_a   1.000
_cell.length_b   1.000
_cell.length_c   1.000
_cell.angle_alpha   90.00
_cell.angle_beta   90.00
_cell.angle_gamma   90.00
#
_symmetry.space_group_name_H-M   'P 1'
#
loop_
_entity.id
_entity.type
_entity.pdbx_description
1 polymer ?
#
loop_
_entity_poly.entity_id
_entity_poly.type
_entity_poly.pdbx_seq_one_letter_code
_entity_poly.pdbx_strand_id
1 'polypeptide(L)'
;MIYAPRSTLGRIQDQHLTAAARLGGIKIDEQFYQTSHRPGTYSRLLRVEWAQQKDLNEEAKAQVFLVAEKRSTAMAHRTARKKHHILNNNSSQDMTRWPAEALETVSSNTTGSDSDGSETASETDSSDTTLQILPEVKKAVQGPQGLQYLISSLVTPDFGVDDARQLCLRIHGKLISSTEDLKHVHRLLCRKTSGLRSNEEVGIIRIIIDIALRYYKQVHVPTSSSKIAGLTMQGKNPMHRKCNICGTQLLDDPFPRFKKTDPTRYVARYLKGGCGMATCKAQGDNAWAVPSDDSIPWCLADANALKRVPRRAAWSDFLLRKGDLSTDLAYSIQCICRGCNSAESIVMDSSARWTIETLPRYIPRKPRCTVCKKSTTWKPVDASIEWLDAAALSKKWTQICKEQWSIDEVLKTPDRFFSCRANAD
;
A
#
# COMPACT_ATOMS: atom_id res chain seq x y z
N MET A 1 21.34 -10.27 -12.10
CA MET A 1 22.57 -10.02 -11.34
C MET A 1 22.59 -8.52 -11.02
N ILE A 2 22.37 -8.15 -9.76
CA ILE A 2 22.44 -6.74 -9.32
C ILE A 2 23.82 -6.56 -8.67
N TYR A 3 24.63 -5.66 -9.22
CA TYR A 3 25.93 -5.30 -8.70
C TYR A 3 25.76 -4.36 -7.50
N ALA A 4 25.59 -4.93 -6.30
CA ALA A 4 25.95 -4.20 -5.09
C ALA A 4 27.47 -4.30 -4.88
N PRO A 5 28.15 -3.26 -4.37
CA PRO A 5 29.57 -3.33 -4.07
C PRO A 5 29.86 -4.51 -3.15
N ARG A 6 30.88 -5.32 -3.49
CA ARG A 6 31.28 -6.53 -2.73
C ARG A 6 31.54 -6.24 -1.25
N SER A 7 32.02 -5.03 -0.93
CA SER A 7 32.25 -4.55 0.44
C SER A 7 30.98 -4.53 1.30
N THR A 8 29.83 -4.22 0.71
CA THR A 8 28.53 -4.17 1.40
C THR A 8 27.94 -5.56 1.63
N LEU A 9 28.07 -6.46 0.66
CA LEU A 9 27.54 -7.83 0.76
C LEU A 9 28.37 -8.71 1.69
N GLY A 10 29.71 -8.59 1.65
CA GLY A 10 30.60 -9.30 2.57
C GLY A 10 30.31 -8.93 4.02
N ARG A 11 30.18 -7.63 4.32
CA ARG A 11 29.89 -7.14 5.66
C ARG A 11 28.57 -7.66 6.25
N ILE A 12 27.55 -7.88 5.42
CA ILE A 12 26.27 -8.46 5.85
C ILE A 12 26.42 -9.96 6.14
N GLN A 13 27.14 -10.70 5.29
CA GLN A 13 27.44 -12.12 5.55
C GLN A 13 28.26 -12.29 6.84
N ASP A 14 29.25 -11.44 7.07
CA ASP A 14 30.12 -11.48 8.25
C ASP A 14 29.33 -11.21 9.53
N GLN A 15 28.37 -10.28 9.49
CA GLN A 15 27.47 -10.00 10.61
C GLN A 15 26.55 -11.20 10.92
N HIS A 16 26.00 -11.85 9.89
CA HIS A 16 25.19 -13.05 10.08
C HIS A 16 26.00 -14.23 10.62
N LEU A 17 27.22 -14.44 10.12
CA LEU A 17 28.13 -15.47 10.61
C LEU A 17 28.56 -15.20 12.06
N THR A 18 28.88 -13.95 12.40
CA THR A 18 29.21 -13.56 13.78
C THR A 18 28.04 -13.77 14.73
N ALA A 19 26.82 -13.41 14.32
CA ALA A 19 25.63 -13.63 15.12
C ALA A 19 25.33 -15.12 15.31
N ALA A 20 25.40 -15.93 14.25
CA ALA A 20 25.21 -17.37 14.30
C ALA A 20 26.28 -18.06 15.17
N ALA A 21 27.53 -17.64 15.05
CA ALA A 21 28.65 -18.13 15.84
C ALA A 21 28.48 -17.84 17.33
N ARG A 22 28.07 -16.62 17.69
CA ARG A 22 27.75 -16.26 19.09
C ARG A 22 26.58 -17.07 19.65
N LEU A 23 25.53 -17.26 18.86
CA LEU A 23 24.35 -18.03 19.28
C LEU A 23 24.66 -19.53 19.42
N GLY A 24 25.54 -20.06 18.58
CA GLY A 24 25.97 -21.47 18.61
C GLY A 24 27.17 -21.75 19.51
N GLY A 25 27.78 -20.75 20.14
CA GLY A 25 29.03 -20.90 20.89
C GLY A 25 30.24 -21.30 20.02
N ILE A 26 30.17 -21.07 18.71
CA ILE A 26 31.23 -21.40 17.76
C ILE A 26 32.21 -20.23 17.70
N LYS A 27 33.51 -20.50 17.82
CA LYS A 27 34.55 -19.48 17.64
C LYS A 27 34.97 -19.46 16.17
N ILE A 28 34.67 -18.38 15.46
CA ILE A 28 35.19 -18.17 14.09
C ILE A 28 36.61 -17.64 14.22
N ASP A 29 37.57 -18.28 13.54
CA ASP A 29 38.96 -17.83 13.48
C ASP A 29 39.04 -16.43 12.84
N GLU A 30 39.80 -15.52 13.44
CA GLU A 30 40.01 -14.15 12.91
C GLU A 30 40.60 -14.17 11.49
N GLN A 31 41.34 -15.22 11.14
CA GLN A 31 41.93 -15.42 9.82
C GLN A 31 41.04 -16.22 8.85
N PHE A 32 39.81 -16.61 9.24
CA PHE A 32 38.92 -17.45 8.42
C PHE A 32 38.77 -16.94 6.97
N TYR A 33 38.66 -15.62 6.80
CA TYR A 33 38.51 -15.01 5.47
C TYR A 33 39.80 -14.96 4.64
N GLN A 34 40.96 -15.10 5.29
CA GLN A 34 42.27 -15.07 4.65
C GLN A 34 42.73 -16.48 4.29
N THR A 35 42.43 -17.46 5.13
CA THR A 35 42.92 -18.85 4.97
C THR A 35 41.90 -19.78 4.31
N SER A 36 40.61 -19.60 4.58
CA SER A 36 39.56 -20.56 4.22
C SER A 36 38.52 -20.02 3.24
N HIS A 37 38.35 -18.71 3.15
CA HIS A 37 37.33 -18.12 2.27
C HIS A 37 37.79 -18.08 0.80
N ARG A 38 37.22 -18.96 -0.04
CA ARG A 38 37.50 -19.03 -1.48
C ARG A 38 36.27 -18.58 -2.29
N PRO A 39 36.13 -17.27 -2.59
CA PRO A 39 34.91 -16.70 -3.17
C PRO A 39 34.52 -17.23 -4.56
N GLY A 40 35.45 -17.88 -5.29
CA GLY A 40 35.19 -18.49 -6.59
C GLY A 40 34.48 -19.86 -6.54
N THR A 41 34.50 -20.54 -5.39
CA THR A 41 33.97 -21.91 -5.24
C THR A 41 32.54 -21.97 -4.69
N TYR A 42 32.00 -20.90 -4.11
CA TYR A 42 30.68 -20.93 -3.45
C TYR A 42 29.47 -20.97 -4.39
N SER A 43 29.67 -20.82 -5.69
CA SER A 43 28.56 -20.59 -6.62
C SER A 43 27.93 -21.88 -7.18
N ARG A 44 28.43 -23.07 -6.84
CA ARG A 44 27.79 -24.34 -7.19
C ARG A 44 28.04 -25.40 -6.13
N LEU A 45 27.17 -25.43 -5.11
CA LEU A 45 27.04 -26.63 -4.29
C LEU A 45 26.61 -27.78 -5.19
N LEU A 46 27.29 -28.92 -5.07
CA LEU A 46 26.84 -30.16 -5.65
C LEU A 46 25.46 -30.50 -5.05
N ARG A 47 24.66 -31.28 -5.80
CA ARG A 47 23.30 -31.64 -5.36
C ARG A 47 23.26 -32.27 -3.97
N VAL A 48 24.29 -33.04 -3.62
CA VAL A 48 24.45 -33.68 -2.31
C VAL A 48 24.74 -32.64 -1.22
N GLU A 49 25.65 -31.70 -1.48
CA GLU A 49 25.99 -30.62 -0.53
C GLU A 49 24.81 -29.67 -0.31
N TRP A 50 24.00 -29.42 -1.36
CA TRP A 50 22.78 -28.63 -1.23
C TRP A 50 21.72 -29.34 -0.37
N ALA A 51 21.56 -30.66 -0.53
CA ALA A 51 20.67 -31.46 0.31
C ALA A 51 21.15 -31.40 1.78
N GLN A 52 22.43 -31.60 2.02
CA GLN A 52 23.02 -31.51 3.35
C GLN A 52 22.85 -30.11 3.97
N GLN A 53 23.06 -29.04 3.20
CA GLN A 53 22.83 -27.67 3.66
C GLN A 53 21.36 -27.43 4.01
N LYS A 54 20.44 -27.98 3.22
CA LYS A 54 19.01 -27.88 3.49
C LYS A 54 18.64 -28.60 4.78
N ASP A 55 19.16 -29.80 5.01
CA ASP A 55 18.91 -30.59 6.22
C ASP A 55 19.44 -29.87 7.46
N LEU A 56 20.66 -29.34 7.40
CA LEU A 56 21.25 -28.52 8.48
C LEU A 56 20.42 -27.27 8.78
N ASN A 57 19.86 -26.61 7.75
CA ASN A 57 19.01 -25.45 7.94
C ASN A 57 17.65 -25.80 8.58
N GLU A 58 17.06 -26.94 8.23
CA GLU A 58 15.83 -27.40 8.86
C GLU A 58 16.07 -27.84 10.31
N GLU A 59 17.19 -28.50 10.59
CA GLU A 59 17.59 -28.84 11.95
C GLU A 59 17.83 -27.59 12.81
N ALA A 60 18.55 -26.60 12.27
CA ALA A 60 18.77 -25.33 12.96
C ALA A 60 17.45 -24.61 13.29
N LYS A 61 16.48 -24.60 12.36
CA LYS A 61 15.13 -24.07 12.64
C LYS A 61 14.45 -24.84 13.76
N ALA A 62 14.48 -26.17 13.73
CA ALA A 62 13.88 -27.01 14.75
C ALA A 62 14.49 -26.74 16.14
N GLN A 63 15.81 -26.58 16.23
CA GLN A 63 16.49 -26.24 17.48
C GLN A 63 16.08 -24.86 18.01
N VAL A 64 15.96 -23.85 17.13
CA VAL A 64 15.46 -22.51 17.52
C VAL A 64 14.04 -22.58 18.07
N PHE A 65 13.15 -23.37 17.43
CA PHE A 65 11.80 -23.58 17.93
C PHE A 65 11.77 -24.27 19.30
N LEU A 66 12.57 -25.32 19.50
CA LEU A 66 12.68 -26.01 20.78
C LEU A 66 13.18 -25.09 21.91
N VAL A 67 14.17 -24.25 21.63
CA VAL A 67 14.67 -23.27 22.62
C VAL A 67 13.61 -22.23 22.95
N ALA A 68 12.86 -21.74 21.95
CA ALA A 68 11.76 -20.81 22.16
C ALA A 68 10.64 -21.44 23.01
N GLU A 69 10.28 -22.70 22.75
CA GLU A 69 9.27 -23.44 23.52
C GLU A 69 9.69 -23.66 24.98
N LYS A 70 10.92 -24.14 25.21
CA LYS A 70 11.47 -24.32 26.57
C LYS A 70 11.50 -23.01 27.37
N ARG A 71 11.78 -21.88 26.71
CA ARG A 71 11.73 -20.56 27.36
C ARG A 71 10.31 -20.10 27.65
N SER A 72 9.36 -20.36 26.74
CA SER A 72 7.95 -20.08 26.95
C SER A 72 7.39 -20.83 28.15
N THR A 73 7.71 -22.12 28.30
CA THR A 73 7.29 -22.93 29.46
C THR A 73 7.98 -22.46 30.75
N ALA A 74 9.27 -22.17 30.71
CA ALA A 74 9.99 -21.62 31.87
C ALA A 74 9.43 -20.26 32.33
N MET A 75 9.05 -19.38 31.39
CA MET A 75 8.36 -18.13 31.71
C MET A 75 6.99 -18.38 32.32
N ALA A 76 6.18 -19.28 31.76
CA ALA A 76 4.87 -19.64 32.31
C ALA A 76 4.96 -20.17 33.76
N HIS A 77 5.98 -20.99 34.06
CA HIS A 77 6.23 -21.44 35.43
C HIS A 77 6.65 -20.31 36.38
N ARG A 78 7.43 -19.32 35.91
CA ARG A 78 7.79 -18.14 36.71
C ARG A 78 6.57 -17.26 37.04
N THR A 79 5.68 -17.03 36.07
CA THR A 79 4.43 -16.27 36.31
C THR A 79 3.48 -17.01 37.24
N ALA A 80 3.38 -18.34 37.13
CA ALA A 80 2.58 -19.16 38.04
C ALA A 80 3.09 -19.09 39.49
N ARG A 81 4.41 -19.18 39.70
CA ARG A 81 5.03 -19.04 41.03
C ARG A 81 4.83 -17.64 41.63
N LYS A 82 4.94 -16.58 40.81
CA LYS A 82 4.74 -15.19 41.28
C LYS A 82 3.29 -14.95 41.71
N LYS A 83 2.30 -15.52 41.03
CA LYS A 83 0.89 -15.48 41.46
C LYS A 83 0.65 -16.22 42.77
N HIS A 84 1.26 -17.39 42.97
CA HIS A 84 1.15 -18.13 44.22
C HIS A 84 1.74 -17.36 45.41
N HIS A 85 2.86 -16.66 45.21
CA HIS A 85 3.48 -15.86 46.27
C HIS A 85 2.67 -14.61 46.65
N ILE A 86 1.94 -14.01 45.69
CA ILE A 86 1.06 -12.87 45.96
C ILE A 86 -0.20 -13.32 46.71
N LEU A 87 -0.77 -14.49 46.37
CA LEU A 87 -1.92 -15.05 47.08
C LEU A 87 -1.57 -15.50 48.51
N ASN A 88 -0.34 -15.95 48.76
CA ASN A 88 0.10 -16.34 50.11
C ASN A 88 0.43 -15.15 51.02
N ASN A 89 0.81 -14.00 50.45
CA ASN A 89 1.12 -12.78 51.24
C ASN A 89 -0.11 -11.93 51.59
N ASN A 90 -1.27 -12.18 51.00
CA ASN A 90 -2.51 -11.46 51.31
C ASN A 90 -3.38 -12.16 52.38
N SER A 91 -2.87 -13.20 53.06
CA SER A 91 -3.58 -13.92 54.12
C SER A 91 -3.26 -13.44 55.55
N SER A 92 -2.54 -12.33 55.72
CA SER A 92 -2.29 -11.76 57.04
C SER A 92 -2.09 -10.25 56.95
N GLN A 93 -3.18 -9.50 56.78
CA GLN A 93 -3.35 -8.18 57.42
C GLN A 93 -4.79 -7.70 57.32
N ASP A 94 -5.29 -7.30 58.50
CA ASP A 94 -6.40 -6.39 58.77
C ASP A 94 -7.85 -6.78 58.43
N MET A 95 -8.42 -7.51 59.38
CA MET A 95 -9.73 -7.14 59.93
C MET A 95 -9.67 -5.72 60.52
N THR A 96 -10.40 -4.76 59.95
CA THR A 96 -11.21 -3.84 60.77
C THR A 96 -12.21 -3.03 59.93
N ARG A 97 -13.48 -3.17 60.35
CA ARG A 97 -14.46 -2.09 60.54
C ARG A 97 -15.01 -1.37 59.29
N TRP A 98 -16.11 -1.93 58.78
CA TRP A 98 -17.20 -1.15 58.20
C TRP A 98 -17.85 -0.26 59.26
N PRO A 99 -18.37 0.92 58.85
CA PRO A 99 -19.70 1.28 59.28
C PRO A 99 -20.61 1.63 58.10
N ALA A 100 -21.89 1.36 58.36
CA ALA A 100 -23.03 1.61 57.51
C ALA A 100 -23.68 2.98 57.82
N GLU A 101 -24.49 3.41 56.85
CA GLU A 101 -25.61 4.35 56.94
C GLU A 101 -25.34 5.85 57.16
N ALA A 102 -25.78 6.68 56.21
CA ALA A 102 -26.94 7.56 56.41
C ALA A 102 -27.40 8.20 55.08
N LEU A 103 -28.70 8.05 54.79
CA LEU A 103 -29.48 8.92 53.91
C LEU A 103 -29.50 10.33 54.50
N GLU A 104 -29.48 11.37 53.65
CA GLU A 104 -30.41 12.50 53.79
C GLU A 104 -30.50 13.32 52.49
N THR A 105 -31.75 13.52 52.06
CA THR A 105 -32.24 14.43 51.04
C THR A 105 -32.46 15.83 51.63
N VAL A 106 -31.92 16.89 51.02
CA VAL A 106 -32.53 18.24 51.04
C VAL A 106 -32.28 18.97 49.72
N SER A 107 -33.37 19.50 49.19
CA SER A 107 -33.51 20.39 48.03
C SER A 107 -33.42 21.85 48.48
N SER A 108 -32.83 22.76 47.70
CA SER A 108 -33.46 24.03 47.26
C SER A 108 -32.47 25.09 46.73
N ASN A 109 -32.97 25.83 45.75
CA ASN A 109 -32.37 26.89 44.95
C ASN A 109 -31.93 28.12 45.75
N THR A 110 -30.93 28.87 45.26
CA THR A 110 -31.05 30.33 45.13
C THR A 110 -30.09 30.91 44.06
N THR A 111 -30.60 31.94 43.40
CA THR A 111 -30.09 32.75 42.29
C THR A 111 -28.97 33.73 42.64
N GLY A 112 -28.05 33.92 41.68
CA GLY A 112 -27.62 35.24 41.15
C GLY A 112 -26.63 36.09 41.95
N SER A 113 -25.47 36.39 41.36
CA SER A 113 -24.92 37.76 41.25
C SER A 113 -23.65 37.77 40.41
N ASP A 114 -23.58 38.74 39.51
CA ASP A 114 -22.41 39.18 38.76
C ASP A 114 -21.30 39.73 39.67
N SER A 115 -20.04 39.61 39.24
CA SER A 115 -19.03 40.68 39.31
C SER A 115 -17.73 40.29 38.61
N ASP A 116 -17.29 41.20 37.74
CA ASP A 116 -15.96 41.34 37.17
C ASP A 116 -14.85 41.43 38.23
N GLY A 117 -13.63 41.02 37.85
CA GLY A 117 -12.43 41.34 38.63
C GLY A 117 -11.15 40.61 38.22
N SER A 118 -10.37 41.30 37.37
CA SER A 118 -8.98 41.15 36.93
C SER A 118 -8.00 40.18 37.62
N GLU A 119 -7.16 39.58 36.74
CA GLU A 119 -5.69 39.42 36.84
C GLU A 119 -5.07 38.68 38.02
N THR A 120 -4.39 37.57 37.73
CA THR A 120 -2.94 37.41 38.01
C THR A 120 -2.38 36.17 37.31
N ALA A 121 -1.10 36.28 36.97
CA ALA A 121 -0.33 35.41 36.11
C ALA A 121 -0.02 34.03 36.71
N SER A 122 0.09 33.02 35.84
CA SER A 122 1.08 31.94 36.00
C SER A 122 1.35 31.22 34.67
N GLU A 123 2.62 31.34 34.27
CA GLU A 123 3.46 30.30 33.65
C GLU A 123 2.76 29.20 32.84
N THR A 124 2.92 29.28 31.51
CA THR A 124 2.81 28.12 30.63
C THR A 124 4.14 27.93 29.92
N ASP A 125 4.93 27.00 30.44
CA ASP A 125 6.05 26.35 29.78
C ASP A 125 5.52 25.62 28.53
N SER A 126 5.59 26.28 27.39
CA SER A 126 5.33 25.68 26.08
C SER A 126 6.63 25.02 25.60
N SER A 127 6.83 23.77 26.02
CA SER A 127 7.86 22.91 25.47
C SER A 127 7.43 22.41 24.09
N ASP A 128 7.84 23.18 23.09
CA ASP A 128 7.90 22.78 21.68
C ASP A 128 8.83 21.56 21.55
N THR A 129 8.25 20.37 21.74
CA THR A 129 8.94 19.10 21.48
C THR A 129 8.66 18.68 20.04
N THR A 130 9.23 19.44 19.10
CA THR A 130 9.40 19.00 17.72
C THR A 130 10.39 17.82 17.71
N LEU A 131 9.86 16.61 17.88
CA LEU A 131 10.64 15.37 17.84
C LEU A 131 11.07 15.09 16.40
N GLN A 132 12.32 15.43 16.11
CA GLN A 132 13.02 15.09 14.87
C GLN A 132 12.99 13.57 14.66
N ILE A 133 12.43 13.15 13.52
CA ILE A 133 12.53 11.78 13.04
C ILE A 133 14.01 11.51 12.71
N LEU A 134 14.69 10.70 13.54
CA LEU A 134 16.06 10.27 13.33
C LEU A 134 16.25 9.65 11.92
N PRO A 135 17.17 10.18 11.09
CA PRO A 135 17.43 9.69 9.73
C PRO A 135 17.84 8.21 9.65
N GLU A 136 18.26 7.60 10.76
CA GLU A 136 18.84 6.25 10.82
C GLU A 136 17.78 5.13 10.76
N VAL A 137 16.53 5.39 11.18
CA VAL A 137 15.46 4.38 11.17
C VAL A 137 15.03 4.01 9.74
N LYS A 138 15.19 4.92 8.77
CA LYS A 138 14.90 4.64 7.34
C LYS A 138 15.83 3.58 6.74
N LYS A 139 17.05 3.41 7.25
CA LYS A 139 18.00 2.37 6.78
C LYS A 139 17.81 1.03 7.49
N ALA A 140 17.40 1.03 8.76
CA ALA A 140 17.25 -0.20 9.55
C ALA A 140 15.96 -1.00 9.25
N VAL A 141 14.87 -0.33 8.84
CA VAL A 141 13.56 -0.97 8.61
C VAL A 141 13.41 -1.55 7.19
N GLN A 142 14.35 -1.25 6.28
CA GLN A 142 14.33 -1.80 4.93
C GLN A 142 15.05 -3.17 4.86
N GLY A 143 14.31 -4.24 5.14
CA GLY A 143 14.75 -5.61 4.86
C GLY A 143 14.67 -6.57 6.05
N PRO A 144 15.29 -7.76 5.94
CA PRO A 144 15.28 -8.80 6.98
C PRO A 144 15.83 -8.31 8.34
N GLN A 145 16.72 -7.32 8.34
CA GLN A 145 17.34 -6.72 9.54
C GLN A 145 16.33 -5.98 10.43
N GLY A 146 15.34 -5.31 9.84
CA GLY A 146 14.27 -4.64 10.59
C GLY A 146 13.36 -5.64 11.31
N LEU A 147 13.11 -6.81 10.69
CA LEU A 147 12.39 -7.91 11.33
C LEU A 147 13.24 -8.57 12.42
N GLN A 148 14.54 -8.74 12.20
CA GLN A 148 15.43 -9.32 13.19
C GLN A 148 15.57 -8.40 14.41
N TYR A 149 15.66 -7.08 14.21
CA TYR A 149 15.60 -6.09 15.28
C TYR A 149 14.24 -6.13 15.99
N LEU A 150 13.12 -6.15 15.26
CA LEU A 150 11.80 -6.28 15.85
C LEU A 150 11.62 -7.56 16.64
N ILE A 151 12.04 -8.72 16.11
CA ILE A 151 12.00 -10.01 16.77
C ILE A 151 12.94 -10.01 17.99
N SER A 152 14.08 -9.33 17.92
CA SER A 152 15.00 -9.21 19.06
C SER A 152 14.43 -8.31 20.16
N SER A 153 13.73 -7.23 19.81
CA SER A 153 13.00 -6.36 20.74
C SER A 153 11.74 -7.06 21.29
N LEU A 154 11.07 -7.90 20.50
CA LEU A 154 9.93 -8.75 20.91
C LEU A 154 10.27 -9.77 22.00
N VAL A 155 11.55 -10.00 22.27
CA VAL A 155 12.05 -10.97 23.28
C VAL A 155 12.24 -10.34 24.66
N THR A 156 12.09 -9.02 24.80
CA THR A 156 12.09 -8.36 26.13
C THR A 156 10.67 -8.33 26.73
N PRO A 157 10.50 -8.61 28.04
CA PRO A 157 9.20 -8.71 28.70
C PRO A 157 8.39 -7.40 28.78
N ASP A 158 8.97 -6.27 28.38
CA ASP A 158 8.35 -4.93 28.43
C ASP A 158 7.77 -4.47 27.08
N PHE A 159 7.53 -5.40 26.15
CA PHE A 159 7.06 -5.09 24.80
C PHE A 159 5.62 -4.54 24.80
N GLY A 160 5.42 -3.32 24.28
CA GLY A 160 4.18 -2.54 24.41
C GLY A 160 3.70 -1.87 23.12
N VAL A 161 2.80 -0.90 23.25
CA VAL A 161 2.28 -0.08 22.13
C VAL A 161 3.40 0.64 21.38
N ASP A 162 4.48 1.01 22.08
CA ASP A 162 5.60 1.77 21.52
C ASP A 162 6.38 1.04 20.43
N ASP A 163 6.35 -0.29 20.41
CA ASP A 163 7.01 -1.06 19.37
C ASP A 163 6.15 -1.19 18.09
N ALA A 164 4.82 -1.12 18.22
CA ALA A 164 3.94 -0.97 17.06
C ALA A 164 4.16 0.40 16.36
N ARG A 165 4.61 1.41 17.13
CA ARG A 165 5.03 2.70 16.58
C ARG A 165 6.29 2.56 15.71
N GLN A 166 7.23 1.69 16.08
CA GLN A 166 8.44 1.42 15.29
C GLN A 166 8.13 0.77 13.93
N LEU A 167 7.08 -0.06 13.87
CA LEU A 167 6.57 -0.62 12.61
C LEU A 167 5.85 0.42 11.73
N CYS A 168 5.67 1.65 12.20
CA CYS A 168 4.94 2.72 11.50
C CYS A 168 3.54 2.28 11.04
N LEU A 169 2.88 1.39 11.80
CA LEU A 169 1.55 0.92 11.47
C LEU A 169 0.55 2.04 11.66
N ARG A 170 -0.19 2.38 10.60
CA ARG A 170 -1.17 3.45 10.60
C ARG A 170 -2.50 3.00 10.04
N ILE A 171 -3.57 3.54 10.59
CA ILE A 171 -4.92 3.48 10.01
C ILE A 171 -5.35 4.92 9.78
N HIS A 172 -5.59 5.27 8.52
CA HIS A 172 -6.01 6.63 8.17
C HIS A 172 -5.01 7.69 8.68
N GLY A 173 -3.71 7.39 8.56
CA GLY A 173 -2.62 8.28 8.94
C GLY A 173 -2.33 8.33 10.43
N LYS A 174 -3.24 7.83 11.26
CA LYS A 174 -3.10 7.76 12.72
C LYS A 174 -2.30 6.53 13.11
N LEU A 175 -1.32 6.74 13.99
CA LEU A 175 -0.51 5.67 14.56
C LEU A 175 -1.39 4.79 15.46
N ILE A 176 -1.16 3.47 15.43
CA ILE A 176 -1.76 2.56 16.41
C ILE A 176 -1.27 2.98 17.81
N SER A 177 -2.21 3.24 18.72
CA SER A 177 -1.89 3.72 20.07
C SER A 177 -2.51 2.89 21.19
N SER A 178 -3.28 1.85 20.86
CA SER A 178 -3.96 1.04 21.86
C SER A 178 -3.90 -0.46 21.56
N THR A 179 -4.14 -1.26 22.60
CA THR A 179 -4.32 -2.71 22.48
C THR A 179 -5.51 -3.06 21.57
N GLU A 180 -6.56 -2.24 21.55
CA GLU A 180 -7.70 -2.44 20.67
C GLU A 180 -7.36 -2.15 19.21
N ASP A 181 -6.53 -1.15 18.93
CA ASP A 181 -6.00 -0.91 17.59
C ASP A 181 -5.16 -2.10 17.11
N LEU A 182 -4.33 -2.68 17.98
CA LEU A 182 -3.55 -3.89 17.66
C LEU A 182 -4.45 -5.08 17.35
N LYS A 183 -5.47 -5.36 18.18
CA LYS A 183 -6.46 -6.41 17.92
C LYS A 183 -7.22 -6.13 16.61
N HIS A 184 -7.51 -4.88 16.31
CA HIS A 184 -8.16 -4.49 15.06
C HIS A 184 -7.26 -4.74 13.85
N VAL A 185 -5.99 -4.33 13.89
CA VAL A 185 -5.03 -4.60 12.81
C VAL A 185 -4.75 -6.08 12.64
N HIS A 186 -4.69 -6.84 13.73
CA HIS A 186 -4.60 -8.29 13.68
C HIS A 186 -5.76 -8.89 12.89
N ARG A 187 -7.01 -8.50 13.18
CA ARG A 187 -8.19 -8.93 12.39
C ARG A 187 -8.06 -8.57 10.91
N LEU A 188 -7.62 -7.35 10.62
CA LEU A 188 -7.43 -6.87 9.24
C LEU A 188 -6.34 -7.64 8.48
N LEU A 189 -5.33 -8.21 9.16
CA LEU A 189 -4.24 -8.98 8.56
C LEU A 189 -4.49 -10.50 8.59
N CYS A 190 -5.27 -11.00 9.55
CA CYS A 190 -5.54 -12.42 9.84
C CYS A 190 -6.84 -12.96 9.23
N ARG A 191 -7.15 -12.54 8.00
CA ARG A 191 -8.44 -12.74 7.29
C ARG A 191 -8.92 -14.18 7.06
N LYS A 192 -8.12 -15.20 7.36
CA LYS A 192 -8.29 -16.55 6.80
C LYS A 192 -8.33 -17.71 7.77
N THR A 193 -8.22 -17.43 9.06
CA THR A 193 -8.26 -18.48 10.06
C THR A 193 -9.69 -18.59 10.54
N SER A 194 -10.51 -19.29 9.76
CA SER A 194 -11.89 -19.72 10.06
C SER A 194 -11.92 -20.74 11.22
N GLY A 195 -11.19 -20.43 12.28
CA GLY A 195 -10.86 -21.29 13.41
C GLY A 195 -9.85 -20.65 14.35
N LEU A 196 -9.46 -19.37 14.14
CA LEU A 196 -8.82 -18.64 15.22
C LEU A 196 -9.88 -18.46 16.31
N ARG A 197 -9.59 -19.03 17.48
CA ARG A 197 -10.26 -18.73 18.75
C ARG A 197 -10.51 -17.23 18.85
N SER A 198 -11.61 -16.83 19.48
CA SER A 198 -11.92 -15.41 19.70
C SER A 198 -10.66 -14.69 20.18
N ASN A 199 -10.42 -13.46 19.69
CA ASN A 199 -9.21 -12.70 20.01
C ASN A 199 -8.97 -12.53 21.53
N GLU A 200 -9.99 -12.77 22.34
CA GLU A 200 -9.93 -12.80 23.80
C GLU A 200 -9.02 -13.90 24.35
N GLU A 201 -8.85 -15.02 23.64
CA GLU A 201 -7.96 -16.11 24.05
C GLU A 201 -6.52 -15.95 23.53
N VAL A 202 -6.31 -15.07 22.54
CA VAL A 202 -5.00 -14.87 21.94
C VAL A 202 -4.27 -13.78 22.70
N GLY A 203 -3.28 -14.17 23.51
CA GLY A 203 -2.43 -13.23 24.23
C GLY A 203 -1.78 -12.18 23.31
N ILE A 204 -1.62 -10.95 23.82
CA ILE A 204 -1.17 -9.78 23.04
C ILE A 204 0.17 -10.01 22.30
N ILE A 205 1.09 -10.73 22.93
CA ILE A 205 2.40 -11.07 22.33
C ILE A 205 2.21 -11.85 21.03
N ARG A 206 1.28 -12.81 21.00
CA ARG A 206 0.99 -13.60 19.80
C ARG A 206 0.36 -12.75 18.71
N ILE A 207 -0.54 -11.83 19.07
CA ILE A 207 -1.12 -10.84 18.14
C ILE A 207 -0.02 -10.04 17.45
N ILE A 208 0.93 -9.53 18.23
CA ILE A 208 2.02 -8.69 17.72
C ILE A 208 2.93 -9.49 16.79
N ILE A 209 3.32 -10.71 17.17
CA ILE A 209 4.14 -11.59 16.32
C ILE A 209 3.43 -11.88 15.00
N ASP A 210 2.13 -12.19 15.03
CA ASP A 210 1.33 -12.42 13.83
C ASP A 210 1.28 -11.19 12.92
N ILE A 211 1.09 -10.00 13.51
CA ILE A 211 1.12 -8.72 12.78
C ILE A 211 2.48 -8.53 12.12
N ALA A 212 3.58 -8.65 12.87
CA ALA A 212 4.94 -8.46 12.38
C ALA A 212 5.24 -9.41 11.21
N LEU A 213 4.94 -10.70 11.36
CA LEU A 213 5.17 -11.71 10.31
C LEU A 213 4.36 -11.43 9.05
N ARG A 214 3.07 -11.07 9.19
CA ARG A 214 2.19 -10.80 8.04
C ARG A 214 2.53 -9.48 7.36
N TYR A 215 2.81 -8.45 8.13
CA TYR A 215 3.25 -7.16 7.63
C TYR A 215 4.56 -7.31 6.88
N TYR A 216 5.53 -8.03 7.43
CA TYR A 216 6.78 -8.35 6.73
C TYR A 216 6.55 -9.06 5.40
N LYS A 217 5.67 -10.06 5.35
CA LYS A 217 5.30 -10.71 4.08
C LYS A 217 4.68 -9.74 3.06
N GLN A 218 3.94 -8.73 3.53
CA GLN A 218 3.34 -7.70 2.67
C GLN A 218 4.35 -6.65 2.17
N VAL A 219 5.36 -6.33 2.98
CA VAL A 219 6.43 -5.39 2.64
C VAL A 219 7.48 -6.06 1.77
N HIS A 220 7.87 -7.26 2.13
CA HIS A 220 8.98 -8.01 1.56
C HIS A 220 8.56 -8.92 0.40
N VAL A 221 7.48 -8.58 -0.32
CA VAL A 221 7.11 -9.30 -1.55
C VAL A 221 8.31 -9.26 -2.49
N PRO A 222 8.98 -10.40 -2.77
CA PRO A 222 10.27 -10.40 -3.44
C PRO A 222 10.14 -9.69 -4.78
N THR A 223 10.84 -8.57 -4.90
CA THR A 223 10.87 -7.73 -6.11
C THR A 223 11.31 -8.53 -7.34
N SER A 224 12.02 -9.64 -7.15
CA SER A 224 12.53 -10.51 -8.21
C SER A 224 11.53 -11.56 -8.73
N SER A 225 10.46 -11.91 -8.00
CA SER A 225 9.57 -13.03 -8.39
C SER A 225 8.17 -12.62 -8.82
N SER A 226 7.73 -11.38 -8.54
CA SER A 226 6.39 -10.96 -8.96
C SER A 226 6.38 -10.57 -10.44
N LYS A 227 5.51 -11.21 -11.24
CA LYS A 227 5.27 -10.91 -12.66
C LYS A 227 4.90 -9.43 -12.94
N ILE A 228 4.57 -8.68 -11.89
CA ILE A 228 4.14 -7.28 -11.97
C ILE A 228 5.20 -6.27 -11.55
N ALA A 229 6.35 -6.69 -10.97
CA ALA A 229 7.33 -5.77 -10.40
C ALA A 229 7.80 -4.70 -11.41
N GLY A 230 8.18 -5.12 -12.62
CA GLY A 230 8.60 -4.21 -13.69
C GLY A 230 7.50 -3.34 -14.29
N LEU A 231 6.23 -3.59 -13.95
CA LEU A 231 5.05 -2.85 -14.40
C LEU A 231 4.52 -1.89 -13.34
N THR A 232 5.16 -1.84 -12.17
CA THR A 232 4.79 -0.96 -11.07
C THR A 232 5.97 -0.09 -10.65
N MET A 233 5.67 1.03 -10.02
CA MET A 233 6.64 1.89 -9.34
C MET A 233 6.19 2.13 -7.90
N GLN A 234 7.14 2.36 -7.01
CA GLN A 234 6.87 2.61 -5.61
C GLN A 234 6.48 4.08 -5.39
N GLY A 235 5.42 4.31 -4.61
CA GLY A 235 5.00 5.63 -4.17
C GLY A 235 5.85 6.16 -3.01
N LYS A 236 5.90 7.48 -2.86
CA LYS A 236 6.68 8.16 -1.81
C LYS A 236 5.95 8.21 -0.45
N ASN A 237 4.63 8.39 -0.50
CA ASN A 237 3.81 8.61 0.69
C ASN A 237 2.96 7.37 0.97
N PRO A 238 2.72 7.01 2.25
CA PRO A 238 1.77 5.97 2.59
C PRO A 238 0.38 6.23 1.98
N MET A 239 -0.33 5.15 1.61
CA MET A 239 -1.67 5.24 1.00
C MET A 239 -2.74 4.76 1.98
N HIS A 240 -3.72 5.61 2.28
CA HIS A 240 -4.91 5.19 3.02
C HIS A 240 -5.77 4.27 2.16
N ARG A 241 -6.28 3.19 2.77
CA ARG A 241 -7.01 2.17 2.02
C ARG A 241 -8.34 1.82 2.67
N LYS A 242 -9.30 1.47 1.83
CA LYS A 242 -10.56 0.85 2.22
C LYS A 242 -10.80 -0.46 1.46
N CYS A 243 -11.69 -1.27 2.00
CA CYS A 243 -12.24 -2.43 1.29
C CYS A 243 -13.19 -1.95 0.20
N ASN A 244 -12.99 -2.38 -1.04
CA ASN A 244 -13.89 -2.01 -2.14
C ASN A 244 -15.32 -2.59 -2.01
N ILE A 245 -15.53 -3.60 -1.17
CA ILE A 245 -16.85 -4.24 -0.98
C ILE A 245 -17.64 -3.56 0.12
N CYS A 246 -17.06 -3.44 1.32
CA CYS A 246 -17.78 -2.96 2.51
C CYS A 246 -17.36 -1.55 2.96
N GLY A 247 -16.42 -0.89 2.26
CA GLY A 247 -15.95 0.45 2.60
C GLY A 247 -15.13 0.56 3.90
N THR A 248 -15.01 -0.52 4.69
CA THR A 248 -14.24 -0.51 5.93
C THR A 248 -12.80 -0.08 5.68
N GLN A 249 -12.32 0.86 6.49
CA GLN A 249 -10.92 1.27 6.49
C GLN A 249 -10.01 0.09 6.82
N LEU A 250 -8.87 0.07 6.15
CA LEU A 250 -7.84 -0.93 6.29
C LEU A 250 -6.57 -0.29 6.86
N LEU A 251 -5.59 -1.12 7.20
CA LEU A 251 -4.24 -0.66 7.45
C LEU A 251 -3.73 0.11 6.23
N ASP A 252 -3.07 1.24 6.45
CA ASP A 252 -2.44 2.04 5.40
C ASP A 252 -1.40 1.18 4.65
N ASP A 253 -1.20 1.45 3.36
CA ASP A 253 -0.08 0.88 2.61
C ASP A 253 1.16 1.73 2.87
N PRO A 254 2.13 1.27 3.66
CA PRO A 254 3.41 1.98 3.85
C PRO A 254 4.24 2.07 2.56
N PHE A 255 4.02 1.16 1.61
CA PHE A 255 4.79 1.04 0.39
C PHE A 255 3.84 0.89 -0.79
N PRO A 256 3.02 1.92 -1.07
CA PRO A 256 2.05 1.83 -2.14
C PRO A 256 2.75 1.65 -3.46
N ARG A 257 2.10 0.89 -4.34
CA ARG A 257 2.57 0.68 -5.71
C ARG A 257 1.62 1.38 -6.65
N PHE A 258 2.19 2.06 -7.62
CA PHE A 258 1.48 2.73 -8.69
C PHE A 258 1.85 2.07 -10.02
N LYS A 259 0.96 2.18 -11.00
CA LYS A 259 1.19 1.62 -12.32
C LYS A 259 2.31 2.40 -13.02
N LYS A 260 3.31 1.70 -13.56
CA LYS A 260 4.49 2.37 -14.16
C LYS A 260 4.12 3.26 -15.36
N THR A 261 3.15 2.84 -16.18
CA THR A 261 2.70 3.63 -17.34
C THR A 261 1.64 4.68 -16.99
N ASP A 262 1.20 4.76 -15.73
CA ASP A 262 0.20 5.71 -15.23
C ASP A 262 0.43 5.91 -13.72
N PRO A 263 1.43 6.72 -13.33
CA PRO A 263 1.84 6.87 -11.93
C PRO A 263 0.77 7.46 -11.02
N THR A 264 -0.31 8.04 -11.59
CA THR A 264 -1.47 8.53 -10.83
C THR A 264 -2.35 7.39 -10.31
N ARG A 265 -2.22 6.19 -10.90
CA ARG A 265 -3.11 5.07 -10.65
C ARG A 265 -2.52 4.07 -9.67
N TYR A 266 -3.15 3.97 -8.51
CA TYR A 266 -2.77 3.03 -7.46
C TYR A 266 -3.05 1.58 -7.86
N VAL A 267 -2.17 0.66 -7.46
CA VAL A 267 -2.30 -0.77 -7.74
C VAL A 267 -2.93 -1.47 -6.54
N ALA A 268 -4.21 -1.83 -6.68
CA ALA A 268 -5.01 -2.42 -5.63
C ALA A 268 -4.48 -3.79 -5.20
N ARG A 269 -4.51 -4.05 -3.88
CA ARG A 269 -4.05 -5.32 -3.31
C ARG A 269 -5.20 -6.27 -3.08
N TYR A 270 -5.03 -7.52 -3.47
CA TYR A 270 -6.06 -8.54 -3.26
C TYR A 270 -6.27 -8.84 -1.78
N LEU A 271 -7.54 -8.85 -1.35
CA LEU A 271 -7.96 -9.20 0.00
C LEU A 271 -8.60 -10.61 -0.02
N LYS A 272 -7.75 -11.64 0.06
CA LYS A 272 -8.23 -13.03 0.01
C LYS A 272 -9.18 -13.32 1.18
N GLY A 273 -10.48 -13.47 0.87
CA GLY A 273 -11.54 -13.71 1.85
C GLY A 273 -12.15 -12.44 2.46
N GLY A 274 -11.99 -11.26 1.84
CA GLY A 274 -12.55 -10.01 2.35
C GLY A 274 -11.58 -9.23 3.24
N CYS A 275 -12.08 -8.17 3.89
CA CYS A 275 -11.25 -7.31 4.75
C CYS A 275 -10.98 -7.87 6.15
N GLY A 276 -11.65 -8.96 6.55
CA GLY A 276 -11.53 -9.57 7.89
C GLY A 276 -12.57 -9.08 8.90
N MET A 277 -13.41 -8.10 8.55
CA MET A 277 -14.54 -7.70 9.39
C MET A 277 -15.71 -8.67 9.24
N ALA A 278 -16.40 -8.97 10.34
CA ALA A 278 -17.59 -9.83 10.34
C ALA A 278 -18.71 -9.30 9.41
N THR A 279 -18.79 -7.98 9.24
CA THR A 279 -19.75 -7.32 8.34
C THR A 279 -19.37 -7.39 6.86
N CYS A 280 -18.17 -7.88 6.52
CA CYS A 280 -17.69 -7.93 5.14
C CYS A 280 -18.21 -9.17 4.43
N LYS A 281 -19.27 -9.01 3.61
CA LYS A 281 -19.92 -10.08 2.85
C LYS A 281 -19.17 -10.52 1.58
N ALA A 282 -17.83 -10.61 1.62
CA ALA A 282 -17.02 -11.01 0.46
C ALA A 282 -17.11 -12.52 0.12
N GLN A 283 -18.24 -13.17 0.40
CA GLN A 283 -18.43 -14.62 0.24
C GLN A 283 -18.45 -14.98 -1.26
N GLY A 284 -17.27 -15.19 -1.85
CA GLY A 284 -17.09 -15.55 -3.26
C GLY A 284 -16.53 -14.42 -4.12
N ASP A 285 -16.74 -13.17 -3.71
CA ASP A 285 -16.24 -12.00 -4.46
C ASP A 285 -14.78 -11.68 -4.17
N ASN A 286 -14.09 -11.20 -5.21
CA ASN A 286 -12.74 -10.70 -5.09
C ASN A 286 -12.75 -9.33 -4.41
N ALA A 287 -12.47 -9.31 -3.10
CA ALA A 287 -12.24 -8.08 -2.37
C ALA A 287 -10.84 -7.50 -2.63
N TRP A 288 -10.73 -6.18 -2.65
CA TRP A 288 -9.53 -5.42 -2.95
C TRP A 288 -9.33 -4.26 -1.98
N ALA A 289 -8.07 -4.04 -1.60
CA ALA A 289 -7.61 -2.87 -0.88
C ALA A 289 -7.42 -1.75 -1.90
N VAL A 290 -8.31 -0.78 -1.90
CA VAL A 290 -8.33 0.37 -2.83
C VAL A 290 -8.07 1.66 -2.04
N PRO A 291 -7.72 2.79 -2.69
CA PRO A 291 -7.56 4.06 -1.99
C PRO A 291 -8.81 4.43 -1.20
N SER A 292 -8.64 5.02 -0.02
CA SER A 292 -9.79 5.51 0.76
C SER A 292 -10.46 6.71 0.09
N ASP A 293 -9.67 7.57 -0.55
CA ASP A 293 -10.12 8.69 -1.38
C ASP A 293 -10.53 8.19 -2.78
N ASP A 294 -11.80 8.38 -3.12
CA ASP A 294 -12.37 7.96 -4.41
C ASP A 294 -11.89 8.81 -5.60
N SER A 295 -11.27 9.97 -5.34
CA SER A 295 -10.63 10.79 -6.37
C SER A 295 -9.38 10.12 -6.95
N ILE A 296 -8.73 9.23 -6.18
CA ILE A 296 -7.49 8.57 -6.58
C ILE A 296 -7.83 7.36 -7.46
N PRO A 297 -7.48 7.38 -8.76
CA PRO A 297 -7.77 6.27 -9.64
C PRO A 297 -6.96 5.04 -9.22
N TRP A 298 -7.53 3.85 -9.43
CA TRP A 298 -6.82 2.60 -9.16
C TRP A 298 -7.01 1.56 -10.28
N CYS A 299 -6.21 0.50 -10.23
CA CYS A 299 -6.37 -0.71 -11.05
C CYS A 299 -5.96 -1.95 -10.27
N LEU A 300 -6.37 -3.10 -10.80
CA LEU A 300 -5.98 -4.41 -10.27
C LEU A 300 -4.47 -4.67 -10.48
N ALA A 301 -3.89 -5.44 -9.56
CA ALA A 301 -2.54 -5.99 -9.66
C ALA A 301 -2.43 -7.13 -10.70
N ASP A 302 -3.03 -6.92 -11.87
CA ASP A 302 -3.06 -7.86 -13.00
C ASP A 302 -2.10 -7.39 -14.09
N ALA A 303 -1.30 -8.30 -14.66
CA ALA A 303 -0.28 -7.94 -15.65
C ALA A 303 -0.89 -7.29 -16.92
N ASN A 304 -2.07 -7.71 -17.36
CA ASN A 304 -2.74 -7.11 -18.51
C ASN A 304 -3.29 -5.73 -18.16
N ALA A 305 -3.88 -5.56 -16.97
CA ALA A 305 -4.34 -4.26 -16.48
C ALA A 305 -3.18 -3.25 -16.35
N LEU A 306 -2.01 -3.72 -15.90
CA LEU A 306 -0.81 -2.91 -15.73
C LEU A 306 -0.08 -2.61 -17.05
N LYS A 307 -0.10 -3.52 -18.03
CA LYS A 307 0.46 -3.28 -19.38
C LYS A 307 -0.42 -2.37 -20.24
N ARG A 308 -1.73 -2.39 -20.01
CA ARG A 308 -2.70 -1.65 -20.82
C ARG A 308 -2.47 -0.15 -20.68
N VAL A 309 -1.99 0.49 -21.73
CA VAL A 309 -1.87 1.96 -21.81
C VAL A 309 -3.24 2.60 -21.48
N PRO A 310 -3.29 3.75 -20.77
CA PRO A 310 -4.55 4.44 -20.46
C PRO A 310 -5.46 4.56 -21.68
N ARG A 311 -6.60 3.81 -21.68
CA ARG A 311 -7.43 3.62 -22.89
C ARG A 311 -8.26 4.83 -23.33
N ARG A 312 -8.42 5.86 -22.48
CA ARG A 312 -9.44 6.90 -22.72
C ARG A 312 -9.01 8.36 -22.56
N ALA A 313 -7.79 8.68 -22.10
CA ALA A 313 -7.51 10.06 -21.69
C ALA A 313 -6.14 10.63 -22.09
N ALA A 314 -5.07 9.85 -22.22
CA ALA A 314 -3.77 10.46 -22.53
C ALA A 314 -3.78 11.13 -23.91
N TRP A 315 -4.26 10.44 -24.95
CA TRP A 315 -4.24 11.03 -26.29
C TRP A 315 -5.08 12.29 -26.41
N SER A 316 -6.19 12.45 -25.67
CA SER A 316 -6.95 13.71 -25.73
C SER A 316 -6.17 14.86 -25.12
N ASP A 317 -5.35 14.59 -24.12
CA ASP A 317 -4.55 15.61 -23.44
C ASP A 317 -3.33 16.04 -24.26
N PHE A 318 -2.88 15.21 -25.20
CA PHE A 318 -1.67 15.45 -26.01
C PHE A 318 -1.96 15.67 -27.48
N LEU A 319 -2.99 15.04 -28.05
CA LEU A 319 -3.28 15.06 -29.49
C LEU A 319 -4.46 15.97 -29.87
N LEU A 320 -5.12 16.60 -28.88
CA LEU A 320 -6.14 17.61 -29.13
C LEU A 320 -5.67 19.00 -28.71
N ARG A 321 -6.13 20.01 -29.44
CA ARG A 321 -5.95 21.42 -29.08
C ARG A 321 -6.68 21.72 -27.76
N LYS A 322 -6.08 22.57 -26.93
CA LYS A 322 -6.65 23.03 -25.65
C LYS A 322 -6.87 24.53 -25.70
N GLY A 323 -8.00 24.99 -25.15
CA GLY A 323 -8.30 26.41 -24.94
C GLY A 323 -8.10 27.26 -26.20
N ASP A 324 -7.30 28.32 -26.04
CA ASP A 324 -7.08 29.39 -27.02
C ASP A 324 -6.46 28.91 -28.34
N LEU A 325 -5.89 27.71 -28.40
CA LEU A 325 -5.38 27.13 -29.65
C LEU A 325 -6.49 26.73 -30.63
N SER A 326 -7.77 26.92 -30.27
CA SER A 326 -8.93 26.61 -31.12
C SER A 326 -9.71 27.87 -31.53
N THR A 327 -9.20 29.08 -31.30
CA THR A 327 -9.95 30.33 -31.58
C THR A 327 -10.21 30.55 -33.07
N ASP A 328 -9.41 29.94 -33.94
CA ASP A 328 -9.52 29.95 -35.39
C ASP A 328 -10.48 28.88 -35.95
N LEU A 329 -11.00 27.99 -35.10
CA LEU A 329 -11.80 26.84 -35.49
C LEU A 329 -13.24 26.94 -34.97
N ALA A 330 -14.17 26.29 -35.68
CA ALA A 330 -15.56 26.26 -35.26
C ALA A 330 -15.71 25.58 -33.89
N TYR A 331 -16.33 26.28 -32.94
CA TYR A 331 -16.60 25.76 -31.59
C TYR A 331 -17.72 24.71 -31.59
N SER A 332 -18.71 24.87 -32.47
CA SER A 332 -19.84 23.96 -32.63
C SER A 332 -19.92 23.41 -34.05
N ILE A 333 -20.15 22.10 -34.18
CA ILE A 333 -20.23 21.43 -35.48
C ILE A 333 -21.49 20.57 -35.55
N GLN A 334 -22.24 20.70 -36.64
CA GLN A 334 -23.32 19.77 -36.96
C GLN A 334 -22.76 18.43 -37.40
N CYS A 335 -23.20 17.37 -36.73
CA CYS A 335 -22.76 16.00 -36.98
C CYS A 335 -23.95 15.14 -37.38
N ILE A 336 -23.74 14.24 -38.34
CA ILE A 336 -24.72 13.26 -38.78
C ILE A 336 -24.25 11.84 -38.45
N CYS A 337 -25.20 11.00 -38.03
CA CYS A 337 -24.94 9.58 -37.79
C CYS A 337 -24.57 8.89 -39.12
N ARG A 338 -23.39 8.26 -39.20
CA ARG A 338 -22.95 7.58 -40.44
C ARG A 338 -23.84 6.39 -40.83
N GLY A 339 -24.43 5.72 -39.85
CA GLY A 339 -25.27 4.55 -40.09
C GLY A 339 -26.68 4.88 -40.59
N CYS A 340 -27.22 6.04 -40.19
CA CYS A 340 -28.56 6.47 -40.61
C CYS A 340 -28.49 7.39 -41.83
N ASN A 341 -27.53 8.32 -41.83
CA ASN A 341 -27.35 9.34 -42.86
C ASN A 341 -28.65 10.10 -43.20
N SER A 342 -29.52 10.31 -42.22
CA SER A 342 -30.79 11.04 -42.36
C SER A 342 -30.75 12.39 -41.63
N ALA A 343 -31.54 13.37 -42.09
CA ALA A 343 -31.62 14.69 -41.47
C ALA A 343 -32.05 14.64 -39.99
N GLU A 344 -32.93 13.71 -39.64
CA GLU A 344 -33.39 13.44 -38.28
C GLU A 344 -32.28 12.94 -37.34
N SER A 345 -31.19 12.46 -37.92
CA SER A 345 -30.01 11.99 -37.19
C SER A 345 -28.93 13.06 -37.03
N ILE A 346 -29.19 14.31 -37.46
CA ILE A 346 -28.27 15.43 -37.27
C ILE A 346 -28.34 15.91 -35.81
N VAL A 347 -27.19 16.09 -35.18
CA VAL A 347 -27.03 16.65 -33.84
C VAL A 347 -25.95 17.72 -33.84
N MET A 348 -26.10 18.71 -32.96
CA MET A 348 -25.07 19.73 -32.75
C MET A 348 -24.06 19.26 -31.69
N ASP A 349 -22.78 19.18 -32.03
CA ASP A 349 -21.71 19.06 -31.03
C ASP A 349 -21.30 20.47 -30.58
N SER A 350 -21.75 20.88 -29.39
CA SER A 350 -21.50 22.21 -28.82
C SER A 350 -20.12 22.34 -28.15
N SER A 351 -19.26 21.33 -28.27
CA SER A 351 -17.90 21.35 -27.72
C SER A 351 -17.02 20.53 -28.65
N ALA A 352 -16.82 21.08 -29.85
CA ALA A 352 -16.01 20.48 -30.89
C ALA A 352 -14.56 20.30 -30.42
N ARG A 353 -13.94 19.20 -30.86
CA ARG A 353 -12.58 18.83 -30.48
C ARG A 353 -11.75 18.70 -31.75
N TRP A 354 -10.58 19.33 -31.76
CA TRP A 354 -9.72 19.42 -32.93
C TRP A 354 -8.34 18.84 -32.64
N THR A 355 -7.72 18.18 -33.62
CA THR A 355 -6.35 17.66 -33.48
C THR A 355 -5.32 18.80 -33.43
N ILE A 356 -4.15 18.51 -32.85
CA ILE A 356 -3.01 19.46 -32.77
C ILE A 356 -2.26 19.67 -34.09
N GLU A 357 -2.68 19.03 -35.18
CA GLU A 357 -2.04 19.14 -36.50
C GLU A 357 -2.05 20.59 -37.02
N THR A 358 -1.16 20.86 -37.98
CA THR A 358 -1.16 22.14 -38.71
C THR A 358 -2.46 22.30 -39.49
N LEU A 359 -2.99 21.21 -40.05
CA LEU A 359 -4.34 21.12 -40.61
C LEU A 359 -5.25 20.37 -39.62
N PRO A 360 -6.01 21.09 -38.76
CA PRO A 360 -6.75 20.46 -37.67
C PRO A 360 -7.91 19.65 -38.19
N ARG A 361 -8.06 18.44 -37.66
CA ARG A 361 -9.19 17.55 -37.99
C ARG A 361 -10.14 17.45 -36.82
N TYR A 362 -11.44 17.52 -37.10
CA TYR A 362 -12.49 17.39 -36.10
C TYR A 362 -12.60 15.95 -35.57
N ILE A 363 -12.81 15.79 -34.27
CA ILE A 363 -12.94 14.49 -33.60
C ILE A 363 -14.37 14.31 -33.05
N PRO A 364 -15.24 13.60 -33.80
CA PRO A 364 -16.62 13.44 -33.42
C PRO A 364 -16.79 12.74 -32.07
N ARG A 365 -17.75 13.23 -31.29
CA ARG A 365 -18.28 12.49 -30.13
C ARG A 365 -19.13 11.32 -30.63
N LYS A 366 -19.39 10.35 -29.74
CA LYS A 366 -20.23 9.19 -30.05
C LYS A 366 -21.55 9.22 -29.26
N PRO A 367 -22.40 10.24 -29.46
CA PRO A 367 -23.73 10.21 -28.85
C PRO A 367 -24.52 9.01 -29.37
N ARG A 368 -25.53 8.62 -28.60
CA ARG A 368 -26.47 7.58 -29.03
C ARG A 368 -27.39 8.19 -30.08
N CYS A 369 -27.47 7.58 -31.27
CA CYS A 369 -28.30 8.12 -32.35
C CYS A 369 -29.78 8.11 -31.96
N THR A 370 -30.47 9.22 -32.18
CA THR A 370 -31.91 9.36 -31.92
C THR A 370 -32.76 8.47 -32.81
N VAL A 371 -32.32 8.21 -34.04
CA VAL A 371 -32.99 7.37 -35.04
C VAL A 371 -32.74 5.88 -34.78
N CYS A 372 -31.50 5.38 -34.96
CA CYS A 372 -31.23 3.94 -34.82
C CYS A 372 -30.97 3.45 -33.38
N LYS A 373 -30.93 4.34 -32.38
CA LYS A 373 -30.66 4.05 -30.96
C LYS A 373 -29.34 3.32 -30.68
N LYS A 374 -28.42 3.25 -31.65
CA LYS A 374 -27.08 2.64 -31.52
C LYS A 374 -26.01 3.71 -31.28
N SER A 375 -24.89 3.31 -30.67
CA SER A 375 -23.67 4.13 -30.61
C SER A 375 -22.87 3.87 -31.89
N THR A 376 -23.11 4.70 -32.90
CA THR A 376 -22.49 4.62 -34.22
C THR A 376 -21.31 5.59 -34.34
N THR A 377 -20.63 5.56 -35.48
CA THR A 377 -19.71 6.62 -35.89
C THR A 377 -20.51 7.81 -36.41
N TRP A 378 -19.98 9.00 -36.17
CA TRP A 378 -20.56 10.29 -36.55
C TRP A 378 -19.58 11.01 -37.45
N LYS A 379 -20.07 11.85 -38.37
CA LYS A 379 -19.25 12.68 -39.26
C LYS A 379 -19.84 14.11 -39.31
N PRO A 380 -19.04 15.14 -39.60
CA PRO A 380 -19.58 16.48 -39.85
C PRO A 380 -20.54 16.47 -41.03
N VAL A 381 -21.56 17.34 -40.98
CA VAL A 381 -22.49 17.58 -42.10
C VAL A 381 -21.79 18.36 -43.22
N ASP A 382 -20.97 19.35 -42.84
CA ASP A 382 -20.13 20.11 -43.76
C ASP A 382 -18.98 19.24 -44.27
N ALA A 383 -18.95 19.01 -45.58
CA ALA A 383 -17.94 18.18 -46.24
C ALA A 383 -16.56 18.83 -46.29
N SER A 384 -16.45 20.15 -46.09
CA SER A 384 -15.17 20.86 -46.01
C SER A 384 -14.43 20.61 -44.70
N ILE A 385 -15.12 20.12 -43.66
CA ILE A 385 -14.51 19.82 -42.37
C ILE A 385 -13.88 18.42 -42.41
N GLU A 386 -12.56 18.38 -42.49
CA GLU A 386 -11.82 17.14 -42.27
C GLU A 386 -12.03 16.62 -40.84
N TRP A 387 -12.16 15.31 -40.69
CA TRP A 387 -12.43 14.69 -39.40
C TRP A 387 -11.76 13.32 -39.26
N LEU A 388 -11.60 12.88 -38.02
CA LEU A 388 -10.94 11.61 -37.71
C LEU A 388 -11.66 10.89 -36.56
N ASP A 389 -11.87 9.58 -36.72
CA ASP A 389 -12.46 8.76 -35.66
C ASP A 389 -11.56 8.75 -34.40
N ALA A 390 -12.16 8.91 -33.22
CA ALA A 390 -11.44 8.79 -31.94
C ALA A 390 -10.73 7.43 -31.77
N ALA A 391 -11.21 6.38 -32.44
CA ALA A 391 -10.56 5.08 -32.47
C ALA A 391 -9.25 5.11 -33.30
N ALA A 392 -9.21 5.89 -34.39
CA ALA A 392 -8.00 6.08 -35.18
C ALA A 392 -6.94 6.86 -34.38
N LEU A 393 -7.35 7.91 -33.65
CA LEU A 393 -6.45 8.60 -32.71
C LEU A 393 -5.89 7.67 -31.63
N SER A 394 -6.73 6.83 -31.04
CA SER A 394 -6.31 5.86 -30.03
C SER A 394 -5.28 4.85 -30.59
N LYS A 395 -5.46 4.41 -31.85
CA LYS A 395 -4.48 3.57 -32.56
C LYS A 395 -3.17 4.30 -32.78
N LYS A 396 -3.20 5.54 -33.29
CA LYS A 396 -2.01 6.38 -33.49
C LYS A 396 -1.26 6.60 -32.16
N TRP A 397 -1.97 6.95 -31.10
CA TRP A 397 -1.36 7.09 -29.77
C TRP A 397 -0.72 5.80 -29.27
N THR A 398 -1.38 4.66 -29.47
CA THR A 398 -0.81 3.35 -29.12
C THR A 398 0.48 3.08 -29.89
N GLN A 399 0.54 3.47 -31.17
CA GLN A 399 1.74 3.38 -31.98
C GLN A 399 2.86 4.30 -31.46
N ILE A 400 2.56 5.56 -31.17
CA ILE A 400 3.50 6.53 -30.58
C ILE A 400 4.10 5.96 -29.28
N CYS A 401 3.26 5.44 -28.38
CA CYS A 401 3.73 4.82 -27.14
C CYS A 401 4.58 3.57 -27.39
N LYS A 402 4.22 2.75 -28.38
CA LYS A 402 4.95 1.50 -28.71
C LYS A 402 6.34 1.79 -29.25
N GLU A 403 6.45 2.80 -30.11
CA GLU A 403 7.70 3.24 -30.73
C GLU A 403 8.54 4.15 -29.79
N GLN A 404 8.05 4.42 -28.57
CA GLN A 404 8.74 5.18 -27.53
C GLN A 404 9.10 6.62 -27.95
N TRP A 405 8.27 7.24 -28.77
CA TRP A 405 8.47 8.64 -29.14
C TRP A 405 8.37 9.56 -27.92
N SER A 406 9.18 10.62 -27.92
CA SER A 406 9.06 11.69 -26.94
C SER A 406 7.75 12.45 -27.15
N ILE A 407 6.97 12.66 -26.09
CA ILE A 407 5.73 13.44 -26.15
C ILE A 407 6.03 14.88 -26.62
N ASP A 408 7.15 15.45 -26.20
CA ASP A 408 7.54 16.81 -26.60
C ASP A 408 7.82 16.90 -28.11
N GLU A 409 8.35 15.83 -28.71
CA GLU A 409 8.56 15.78 -30.17
C GLU A 409 7.23 15.67 -30.91
N VAL A 410 6.29 14.88 -30.38
CA VAL A 410 4.92 14.79 -30.91
C VAL A 410 4.22 16.15 -30.93
N LEU A 411 4.39 16.94 -29.86
CA LEU A 411 3.79 18.27 -29.75
C LEU A 411 4.48 19.30 -30.65
N LYS A 412 5.79 19.18 -30.88
CA LYS A 412 6.55 20.12 -31.74
C LYS A 412 6.32 19.89 -33.23
N THR A 413 6.14 18.65 -33.65
CA THR A 413 5.99 18.30 -35.08
C THR A 413 4.84 17.33 -35.30
N PRO A 414 3.59 17.71 -34.99
CA PRO A 414 2.44 16.81 -35.02
C PRO A 414 2.23 16.15 -36.39
N ASP A 415 2.39 16.91 -37.47
CA ASP A 415 2.10 16.41 -38.83
C ASP A 415 2.92 15.18 -39.21
N ARG A 416 4.14 15.02 -38.65
CA ARG A 416 5.00 13.86 -38.88
C ARG A 416 4.35 12.56 -38.39
N PHE A 417 3.55 12.63 -37.34
CA PHE A 417 2.83 11.50 -36.73
C PHE A 417 1.46 11.29 -37.36
N PHE A 418 0.90 12.39 -37.86
CA PHE A 418 -0.40 12.36 -38.45
C PHE A 418 -0.43 12.03 -39.94
N SER A 419 0.73 12.10 -40.62
CA SER A 419 1.04 11.62 -41.97
C SER A 419 -0.09 10.81 -42.58
N CYS A 420 -0.91 11.49 -43.39
CA CYS A 420 -2.02 10.90 -44.09
C CYS A 420 -1.49 9.84 -45.07
N ARG A 421 -1.71 8.56 -44.75
CA ARG A 421 -2.11 7.68 -45.86
C ARG A 421 -3.47 8.21 -46.29
N ALA A 422 -3.51 8.82 -47.45
CA ALA A 422 -4.73 9.01 -48.22
C ALA A 422 -5.37 7.63 -48.38
N ASN A 423 -6.21 7.24 -47.43
CA ASN A 423 -7.19 6.21 -47.68
C ASN A 423 -8.29 6.93 -48.44
N ALA A 424 -8.13 6.91 -49.77
CA ALA A 424 -9.24 7.02 -50.70
C ALA A 424 -10.29 5.97 -50.29
N ASP A 425 -11.53 6.47 -50.22
CA ASP A 425 -12.84 5.82 -50.03
C ASP A 425 -12.94 4.32 -49.66
#